data_AF-A0A4P5WCS9-F1
#
_entry.id   AF-A0A4P5WCS9-F1
#
_cell.length_a   1.000
_cell.length_b   1.000
_cell.length_c   1.000
_cell.angle_alpha   90.00
_cell.angle_beta   90.00
_cell.angle_gamma   90.00
#
_symmetry.space_group_name_H-M   'P 1'
#
loop_
_entity.id
_entity.type
_entity.pdbx_description
1 polymer ?
#
loop_
_entity_poly.entity_id
_entity_poly.type
_entity_poly.pdbx_seq_one_letter_code
_entity_poly.pdbx_strand_id
1 'polypeptide(L)'
;MFYPVSDRIGTLLRNADSDNFPPTPRRKVLGRDLAVELRQALDRVQRTLSRMTTMQRLSLSPIPAPIVSCVPVSASPPMTDADLSPGRPSTGRPIPVRRFGVRSLLLPWLLGLTLLFGASAGPGQATTAAPVPVTLFAFNRADEASWDVVNDGVMGGRSAGFVVVQDGTLRFTGTLVTQGGGFTSVRARRPVDLTGEVGIELRVRGSGRQFELEVDDGLRRYERSVSRRAQFSTTAEWTLVRVPFSALRSTIFGQAVSATPIDLAQIRGVGLYMADGQDGPFRIEVDYIRSYAAGEAAHDPAAAASREP
;
A
#
# COMPACT_ATOMS: atom_id res chain seq x y z
N MET A 1 29.51 -31.60 5.43
CA MET A 1 28.93 -32.69 4.63
C MET A 1 28.05 -32.05 3.56
N PHE A 2 28.64 -31.71 2.41
CA PHE A 2 27.95 -31.05 1.29
C PHE A 2 27.58 -32.13 0.27
N TYR A 3 26.28 -32.29 -0.01
CA TYR A 3 25.78 -33.11 -1.11
C TYR A 3 25.59 -32.20 -2.35
N PRO A 4 26.28 -32.45 -3.48
CA PRO A 4 26.12 -31.61 -4.66
C PRO A 4 24.89 -32.03 -5.48
N VAL A 5 23.99 -31.08 -5.70
CA VAL A 5 22.87 -31.14 -6.66
C VAL A 5 23.41 -30.86 -8.07
N SER A 6 24.33 -31.71 -8.55
CA SER A 6 24.84 -31.64 -9.94
C SER A 6 24.43 -32.84 -10.80
N ASP A 7 23.87 -33.89 -10.20
CA ASP A 7 23.67 -35.18 -10.90
C ASP A 7 22.25 -35.42 -11.45
N ARG A 8 21.28 -34.52 -11.23
CA ARG A 8 19.90 -34.69 -11.75
C ARG A 8 19.57 -33.95 -13.04
N ILE A 9 20.45 -33.07 -13.54
CA ILE A 9 20.21 -32.34 -14.80
C ILE A 9 20.85 -33.08 -15.99
N GLY A 10 21.94 -33.81 -15.78
CA GLY A 10 22.61 -34.59 -16.84
C GLY A 10 21.79 -35.80 -17.34
N THR A 11 20.85 -36.30 -16.55
CA THR A 11 20.03 -37.48 -16.91
C THR A 11 18.79 -37.11 -17.73
N LEU A 12 18.27 -35.87 -17.58
CA LEU A 12 17.13 -35.40 -18.36
C LEU A 12 17.49 -35.03 -19.81
N LEU A 13 18.76 -34.75 -20.09
CA LEU A 13 19.24 -34.41 -21.44
C LEU A 13 19.60 -35.64 -22.30
N ARG A 14 19.63 -36.85 -21.75
CA ARG A 14 19.94 -38.08 -22.50
C ARG A 14 18.72 -38.84 -23.03
N ASN A 15 17.51 -38.50 -22.60
CA ASN A 15 16.28 -39.18 -23.03
C ASN A 15 15.50 -38.42 -24.12
N ALA A 16 16.07 -37.36 -24.72
CA ALA A 16 15.40 -36.56 -25.74
C ALA A 16 15.79 -36.95 -27.19
N ASP A 17 16.67 -37.95 -27.38
CA ASP A 17 17.21 -38.33 -28.69
C ASP A 17 16.63 -39.64 -29.28
N SER A 18 15.58 -40.20 -28.69
CA SER A 18 14.90 -41.38 -29.24
C SER A 18 13.42 -41.11 -29.49
N ASP A 19 13.08 -40.26 -30.45
CA ASP A 19 11.77 -40.32 -31.08
C ASP A 19 11.84 -39.96 -32.57
N ASN A 20 11.31 -40.90 -33.35
CA ASN A 20 11.46 -41.07 -34.77
C ASN A 20 10.49 -40.12 -35.52
N PHE A 21 10.95 -38.92 -35.90
CA PHE A 21 10.18 -37.99 -36.76
C PHE A 21 11.11 -37.21 -37.71
N PRO A 22 10.76 -37.03 -39.00
CA PRO A 22 11.62 -36.34 -39.94
C PRO A 22 11.74 -34.84 -39.60
N PRO A 23 12.96 -34.24 -39.69
CA PRO A 23 13.18 -32.86 -39.28
C PRO A 23 12.71 -31.87 -40.34
N THR A 24 11.86 -30.91 -39.96
CA THR A 24 11.53 -29.72 -40.76
C THR A 24 12.45 -28.53 -40.41
N PRO A 25 12.75 -27.63 -41.37
CA PRO A 25 13.80 -26.60 -41.24
C PRO A 25 13.51 -25.50 -40.21
N ARG A 26 12.30 -25.39 -39.66
CA ARG A 26 11.95 -24.37 -38.64
C ARG A 26 12.35 -24.71 -37.21
N ARG A 27 12.81 -25.94 -36.92
CA ARG A 27 13.15 -26.36 -35.54
C ARG A 27 14.60 -26.10 -35.12
N LYS A 28 15.52 -25.85 -36.06
CA LYS A 28 16.95 -25.62 -35.78
C LYS A 28 17.28 -24.20 -35.28
N VAL A 29 16.43 -23.21 -35.56
CA VAL A 29 16.67 -21.81 -35.14
C VAL A 29 16.24 -21.59 -33.68
N LEU A 30 15.10 -22.16 -33.27
CA LEU A 30 14.55 -21.98 -31.92
C LEU A 30 15.40 -22.66 -30.82
N GLY A 31 16.08 -23.78 -31.12
CA GLY A 31 16.92 -24.50 -30.15
C GLY A 31 18.27 -23.85 -29.88
N ARG A 32 18.81 -23.04 -30.82
CA ARG A 32 20.09 -22.34 -30.63
C ARG A 32 19.92 -21.09 -29.77
N ASP A 33 18.85 -20.33 -29.97
CA ASP A 33 18.60 -19.10 -29.20
C ASP A 33 18.31 -19.40 -27.73
N LEU A 34 17.53 -20.46 -27.44
CA LEU A 34 17.23 -20.87 -26.06
C LEU A 34 18.47 -21.35 -25.30
N ALA A 35 19.40 -22.03 -26.00
CA ALA A 35 20.65 -22.49 -25.40
C ALA A 35 21.66 -21.34 -25.17
N VAL A 36 21.54 -20.24 -25.90
CA VAL A 36 22.34 -19.02 -25.70
C VAL A 36 21.75 -18.21 -24.54
N GLU A 37 20.43 -18.05 -24.48
CA GLU A 37 19.75 -17.37 -23.36
C GLU A 37 19.98 -18.06 -22.02
N LEU A 38 19.93 -19.40 -21.99
CA LEU A 38 20.16 -20.17 -20.76
C LEU A 38 21.60 -20.02 -20.27
N ARG A 39 22.59 -20.03 -21.18
CA ARG A 39 24.00 -19.78 -20.83
C ARG A 39 24.21 -18.36 -20.31
N GLN A 40 23.62 -17.36 -20.95
CA GLN A 40 23.72 -15.98 -20.48
C GLN A 40 23.04 -15.77 -19.12
N ALA A 41 21.93 -16.48 -18.85
CA ALA A 41 21.27 -16.47 -17.55
C ALA A 41 22.16 -17.09 -16.46
N LEU A 42 22.78 -18.24 -16.74
CA LEU A 42 23.73 -18.90 -15.83
C LEU A 42 24.96 -18.02 -15.53
N ASP A 43 25.53 -17.37 -16.55
CA ASP A 43 26.67 -16.45 -16.39
C ASP A 43 26.31 -15.20 -15.55
N ARG A 44 25.05 -14.74 -15.59
CA ARG A 44 24.57 -13.65 -14.74
C ARG A 44 24.48 -14.09 -13.28
N VAL A 45 23.94 -15.28 -13.02
CA VAL A 45 23.84 -15.84 -11.67
C VAL A 45 25.23 -16.07 -11.06
N GLN A 46 26.16 -16.66 -11.82
CA GLN A 46 27.53 -16.90 -11.34
C GLN A 46 28.28 -15.59 -11.03
N ARG A 47 28.11 -14.53 -11.84
CA ARG A 47 28.73 -13.22 -11.57
C ARG A 47 28.18 -12.54 -10.32
N THR A 48 26.87 -12.69 -10.04
CA THR A 48 26.26 -12.18 -8.81
C THR A 48 26.80 -12.90 -7.58
N LEU A 49 26.92 -14.22 -7.65
CA LEU A 49 27.49 -15.04 -6.57
C LEU A 49 28.96 -14.68 -6.29
N SER A 50 29.79 -14.53 -7.34
CA SER A 50 31.19 -14.13 -7.18
C SER A 50 31.35 -12.71 -6.60
N ARG A 51 30.43 -11.79 -6.88
CA ARG A 51 30.43 -10.44 -6.26
C ARG A 51 30.04 -10.48 -4.79
N MET A 52 29.12 -11.36 -4.40
CA MET A 52 28.76 -11.57 -3.00
C MET A 52 29.92 -12.18 -2.19
N THR A 53 30.67 -13.13 -2.78
CA THR A 53 31.83 -13.73 -2.10
C THR A 53 32.99 -12.74 -1.92
N THR A 54 33.20 -11.81 -2.85
CA THR A 54 34.24 -10.76 -2.74
C THR A 54 33.89 -9.71 -1.67
N MET A 55 32.61 -9.38 -1.47
CA MET A 55 32.19 -8.45 -0.41
C MET A 55 32.35 -9.03 1.00
N GLN A 56 32.16 -10.34 1.16
CA GLN A 56 32.29 -11.01 2.46
C GLN A 56 33.74 -11.09 2.96
N ARG A 57 34.73 -10.88 2.08
CA ARG A 57 36.17 -10.89 2.42
C ARG A 57 36.75 -9.51 2.75
N LEU A 58 36.02 -8.44 2.46
CA LEU A 58 36.43 -7.05 2.76
C LEU A 58 35.88 -6.51 4.10
N SER A 59 35.03 -7.29 4.79
CA SER A 59 34.37 -6.89 6.05
C SER A 59 35.12 -7.33 7.32
N LEU A 60 36.32 -7.92 7.23
CA LEU A 60 37.09 -8.43 8.37
C LEU A 60 38.46 -7.74 8.49
N SER A 61 38.49 -6.40 8.43
CA SER A 61 39.66 -5.61 8.81
C SER A 61 39.44 -5.00 10.20
N PRO A 62 40.37 -5.16 11.17
CA PRO A 62 40.21 -4.61 12.51
C PRO A 62 40.43 -3.08 12.54
N ILE A 63 39.57 -2.38 13.30
CA ILE A 63 39.57 -0.93 13.53
C ILE A 63 40.69 -0.56 14.55
N PRO A 64 41.56 0.45 14.29
CA PRO A 64 42.43 0.98 15.34
C PRO A 64 41.72 2.04 16.20
N ALA A 65 42.00 2.02 17.51
CA ALA A 65 41.41 2.88 18.55
C ALA A 65 41.83 4.37 18.44
N PRO A 66 41.05 5.32 19.02
CA PRO A 66 41.32 6.76 18.88
C PRO A 66 42.41 7.26 19.85
N ILE A 67 43.25 8.17 19.34
CA ILE A 67 44.28 8.90 20.10
C ILE A 67 43.64 10.15 20.72
N VAL A 68 43.81 10.29 22.04
CA VAL A 68 43.45 11.46 22.86
C VAL A 68 44.49 12.56 22.65
N SER A 69 44.06 13.80 22.42
CA SER A 69 44.93 14.98 22.51
C SER A 69 44.22 16.10 23.26
N CYS A 70 44.78 16.47 24.41
CA CYS A 70 44.39 17.60 25.26
C CYS A 70 44.94 18.92 24.70
N VAL A 71 44.17 20.01 24.81
CA VAL A 71 44.65 21.40 24.70
C VAL A 71 43.97 22.23 25.80
N PRO A 72 44.69 23.13 26.51
CA PRO A 72 44.19 23.77 27.72
C PRO A 72 43.47 25.12 27.49
N VAL A 73 42.68 25.48 28.50
CA VAL A 73 41.89 26.69 28.74
C VAL A 73 42.76 27.94 28.98
N SER A 74 42.32 29.12 28.51
CA SER A 74 42.74 30.41 29.07
C SER A 74 41.71 31.56 28.88
N ALA A 75 41.11 31.94 30.01
CA ALA A 75 40.72 33.27 30.54
C ALA A 75 40.12 34.40 29.64
N SER A 76 38.89 34.83 30.01
CA SER A 76 38.33 36.21 29.94
C SER A 76 38.99 37.13 31.01
N PRO A 77 38.72 38.47 31.20
CA PRO A 77 37.56 39.35 30.84
C PRO A 77 38.01 40.82 30.47
N PRO A 78 37.29 41.97 30.69
CA PRO A 78 35.88 42.23 31.08
C PRO A 78 35.10 43.33 30.28
N MET A 79 33.77 43.25 30.46
CA MET A 79 32.69 44.26 30.62
C MET A 79 32.94 45.76 30.38
N THR A 80 32.01 46.40 29.65
CA THR A 80 31.58 47.79 29.89
C THR A 80 30.07 47.96 29.65
N ASP A 81 29.48 48.76 30.53
CA ASP A 81 28.07 49.08 30.74
C ASP A 81 27.59 50.30 29.91
N ALA A 82 26.27 50.57 30.01
CA ALA A 82 25.53 51.80 29.65
C ALA A 82 24.97 51.87 28.19
N ASP A 83 23.76 52.37 27.91
CA ASP A 83 22.93 53.30 28.67
C ASP A 83 21.44 53.36 28.19
N LEU A 84 20.56 53.59 29.15
CA LEU A 84 19.29 54.35 29.21
C LEU A 84 18.22 54.42 28.07
N SER A 85 16.98 54.20 28.53
CA SER A 85 15.63 54.55 28.01
C SER A 85 15.37 56.09 27.97
N PRO A 86 14.15 56.68 27.75
CA PRO A 86 12.84 56.19 27.26
C PRO A 86 12.11 57.15 26.26
N GLY A 87 10.93 56.76 25.75
CA GLY A 87 9.99 57.67 25.07
C GLY A 87 8.59 57.07 24.84
N ARG A 88 7.57 57.59 25.56
CA ARG A 88 6.10 57.35 25.46
C ARG A 88 5.44 58.68 25.00
N PRO A 89 4.10 58.83 24.94
CA PRO A 89 3.02 58.12 24.22
C PRO A 89 2.15 59.10 23.37
N SER A 90 1.14 58.62 22.61
CA SER A 90 -0.12 59.37 22.45
C SER A 90 -1.31 58.52 21.94
N THR A 91 -2.41 58.61 22.71
CA THR A 91 -3.84 58.77 22.34
C THR A 91 -4.42 58.02 21.12
N GLY A 92 -5.57 57.35 21.13
CA GLY A 92 -6.76 57.41 22.00
C GLY A 92 -8.03 57.54 21.14
N ARG A 93 -8.95 56.56 21.23
CA ARG A 93 -10.44 56.66 21.15
C ARG A 93 -11.11 55.34 20.70
N PRO A 94 -12.05 54.79 21.47
CA PRO A 94 -13.10 53.88 20.99
C PRO A 94 -14.50 54.55 21.07
N ILE A 95 -15.55 53.78 20.67
CA ILE A 95 -17.03 53.97 20.83
C ILE A 95 -17.75 54.32 19.49
N PRO A 96 -18.97 53.79 19.16
CA PRO A 96 -19.99 53.22 20.05
C PRO A 96 -20.57 51.83 19.71
N VAL A 97 -20.98 51.17 20.79
CA VAL A 97 -21.96 50.08 20.85
C VAL A 97 -23.36 50.70 20.92
N ARG A 98 -24.30 50.25 20.08
CA ARG A 98 -25.71 50.68 20.14
C ARG A 98 -26.58 49.54 20.69
N ARG A 99 -27.28 49.87 21.78
CA ARG A 99 -28.29 49.09 22.49
C ARG A 99 -29.47 48.74 21.58
N PHE A 100 -30.07 47.56 21.78
CA PHE A 100 -31.52 47.42 21.92
C PHE A 100 -31.81 46.26 22.88
N GLY A 101 -32.36 46.60 24.04
CA GLY A 101 -33.02 45.64 24.91
C GLY A 101 -34.49 45.55 24.52
N VAL A 102 -35.03 44.33 24.48
CA VAL A 102 -36.47 44.11 24.60
C VAL A 102 -36.69 42.94 25.56
N ARG A 103 -37.01 43.35 26.79
CA ARG A 103 -37.88 42.74 27.80
C ARG A 103 -38.35 41.30 27.56
N SER A 104 -37.80 40.38 28.36
CA SER A 104 -38.44 39.12 28.74
C SER A 104 -39.70 39.38 29.57
N LEU A 105 -40.80 38.74 29.17
CA LEU A 105 -42.03 38.61 29.94
C LEU A 105 -42.35 37.12 30.11
N LEU A 106 -42.37 36.73 31.39
CA LEU A 106 -43.14 35.69 32.11
C LEU A 106 -44.45 35.26 31.37
N LEU A 107 -45.07 34.07 31.45
CA LEU A 107 -45.18 32.97 32.42
C LEU A 107 -45.94 31.78 31.69
N PRO A 108 -46.46 30.69 32.31
CA PRO A 108 -46.49 29.35 31.75
C PRO A 108 -47.89 28.95 31.21
N TRP A 109 -47.96 27.94 30.37
CA TRP A 109 -49.23 27.26 30.08
C TRP A 109 -49.12 25.80 30.51
N LEU A 110 -49.79 25.53 31.63
CA LEU A 110 -50.19 24.21 32.10
C LEU A 110 -51.55 23.91 31.47
N LEU A 111 -51.69 22.78 30.79
CA LEU A 111 -52.94 22.00 30.72
C LEU A 111 -52.67 20.67 30.02
N GLY A 112 -52.81 19.59 30.77
CA GLY A 112 -52.80 18.23 30.26
C GLY A 112 -54.09 17.89 29.52
N LEU A 113 -53.99 16.96 28.57
CA LEU A 113 -55.13 16.16 28.13
C LEU A 113 -54.65 14.74 27.77
N THR A 114 -55.13 13.81 28.58
CA THR A 114 -55.33 12.36 28.43
C THR A 114 -55.24 11.74 27.03
N LEU A 115 -54.37 10.72 26.94
CA LEU A 115 -54.59 9.36 26.41
C LEU A 115 -55.64 9.16 25.30
N LEU A 116 -55.14 8.87 24.09
CA LEU A 116 -55.72 7.87 23.20
C LEU A 116 -54.60 6.95 22.72
N PHE A 117 -54.60 5.74 23.28
CA PHE A 117 -53.80 4.60 22.86
C PHE A 117 -54.15 4.24 21.41
N GLY A 118 -53.37 4.75 20.46
CA GLY A 118 -53.26 4.16 19.13
C GLY A 118 -52.14 3.14 19.18
N ALA A 119 -52.48 1.86 19.37
CA ALA A 119 -51.55 0.77 19.11
C ALA A 119 -51.26 0.72 17.61
N SER A 120 -50.32 1.54 17.14
CA SER A 120 -49.69 1.28 15.85
C SER A 120 -48.82 0.05 16.06
N ALA A 121 -49.24 -1.06 15.44
CA ALA A 121 -48.36 -2.19 15.20
C ALA A 121 -47.14 -1.65 14.46
N GLY A 122 -46.05 -1.44 15.20
CA GLY A 122 -44.77 -1.06 14.60
C GLY A 122 -44.41 -2.15 13.58
N PRO A 123 -43.99 -1.78 12.36
CA PRO A 123 -43.46 -2.77 11.44
C PRO A 123 -42.32 -3.46 12.20
N GLY A 124 -42.40 -4.79 12.29
CA GLY A 124 -41.35 -5.59 12.88
C GLY A 124 -40.04 -5.11 12.29
N GLN A 125 -39.18 -4.55 13.15
CA GLN A 125 -37.83 -4.23 12.78
C GLN A 125 -37.22 -5.59 12.43
N ALA A 126 -37.20 -5.89 11.14
CA ALA A 126 -36.30 -6.88 10.60
C ALA A 126 -34.95 -6.50 11.20
N THR A 127 -34.44 -7.34 12.08
CA THR A 127 -33.08 -7.21 12.59
C THR A 127 -32.20 -7.43 11.36
N THR A 128 -31.95 -6.36 10.60
CA THR A 128 -30.90 -6.33 9.60
C THR A 128 -29.64 -6.57 10.40
N ALA A 129 -29.18 -7.83 10.41
CA ALA A 129 -27.90 -8.19 10.97
C ALA A 129 -26.89 -7.16 10.44
N ALA A 130 -26.16 -6.52 11.34
CA ALA A 130 -25.17 -5.53 10.95
C ALA A 130 -24.26 -6.19 9.90
N PRO A 131 -24.07 -5.58 8.71
CA PRO A 131 -23.27 -6.17 7.66
C PRO A 131 -21.87 -6.51 8.20
N VAL A 132 -21.48 -7.78 8.05
CA VAL A 132 -20.22 -8.31 8.58
C VAL A 132 -19.13 -8.12 7.52
N PRO A 133 -17.99 -7.48 7.86
CA PRO A 133 -16.88 -7.31 6.93
C PRO A 133 -16.43 -8.62 6.32
N VAL A 134 -16.32 -8.64 4.99
CA VAL A 134 -15.73 -9.77 4.27
C VAL A 134 -14.22 -9.58 4.26
N THR A 135 -13.47 -10.50 4.87
CA THR A 135 -12.01 -10.45 4.85
C THR A 135 -11.50 -10.99 3.52
N LEU A 136 -10.79 -10.15 2.75
CA LEU A 136 -10.16 -10.56 1.50
C LEU A 136 -8.79 -11.18 1.78
N PHE A 137 -7.97 -10.56 2.61
CA PHE A 137 -6.64 -11.04 2.97
C PHE A 137 -6.30 -10.72 4.42
N ALA A 138 -5.80 -11.73 5.16
CA ALA A 138 -5.36 -11.58 6.55
C ALA A 138 -3.86 -11.80 6.75
N PHE A 139 -3.15 -12.30 5.72
CA PHE A 139 -1.70 -12.51 5.68
C PHE A 139 -1.12 -13.42 6.78
N ASN A 140 -1.97 -14.18 7.47
CA ASN A 140 -1.58 -15.16 8.50
C ASN A 140 -0.73 -16.31 7.95
N ARG A 141 -0.74 -16.54 6.63
CA ARG A 141 0.06 -17.56 5.95
C ARG A 141 0.65 -17.00 4.66
N ALA A 142 1.93 -17.30 4.40
CA ALA A 142 2.63 -16.81 3.22
C ALA A 142 2.03 -17.31 1.88
N ASP A 143 1.36 -18.46 1.91
CA ASP A 143 0.72 -19.12 0.77
C ASP A 143 -0.79 -18.83 0.69
N GLU A 144 -1.31 -17.82 1.40
CA GLU A 144 -2.72 -17.43 1.33
C GLU A 144 -3.15 -17.05 -0.10
N ALA A 145 -2.25 -16.45 -0.87
CA ALA A 145 -2.43 -16.20 -2.30
C ALA A 145 -1.09 -16.00 -3.02
N SER A 146 -1.12 -16.20 -4.34
CA SER A 146 -0.03 -15.82 -5.23
C SER A 146 -0.15 -14.34 -5.59
N TRP A 147 0.89 -13.57 -5.25
CA TRP A 147 0.99 -12.15 -5.56
C TRP A 147 1.89 -11.94 -6.77
N ASP A 148 1.31 -11.44 -7.86
CA ASP A 148 2.03 -11.15 -9.09
C ASP A 148 2.60 -9.72 -9.05
N VAL A 149 3.91 -9.60 -9.24
CA VAL A 149 4.57 -8.30 -9.40
C VAL A 149 4.60 -7.91 -10.88
N VAL A 150 4.19 -6.68 -11.20
CA VAL A 150 4.29 -6.10 -12.54
C VAL A 150 5.13 -4.84 -12.48
N ASN A 151 6.18 -4.79 -13.30
CA ASN A 151 7.07 -3.63 -13.42
C ASN A 151 6.95 -3.02 -14.84
N ASP A 152 7.37 -1.77 -14.98
CA ASP A 152 7.30 -0.97 -16.22
C ASP A 152 8.38 -1.28 -17.28
N GLY A 153 9.07 -2.42 -17.16
CA GLY A 153 10.25 -2.73 -17.97
C GLY A 153 10.04 -2.87 -19.49
N VAL A 154 8.81 -3.10 -19.96
CA VAL A 154 8.51 -3.34 -21.38
C VAL A 154 8.89 -2.15 -22.27
N MET A 155 8.73 -0.92 -21.78
CA MET A 155 9.01 0.32 -22.54
C MET A 155 10.35 0.97 -22.16
N GLY A 156 11.25 0.21 -21.52
CA GLY A 156 12.55 0.72 -21.04
C GLY A 156 12.48 1.34 -19.63
N GLY A 157 11.36 1.15 -18.93
CA GLY A 157 11.20 1.49 -17.53
C GLY A 157 12.19 0.75 -16.64
N ARG A 158 12.51 1.36 -15.50
CA ARG A 158 13.55 0.89 -14.57
C ARG A 158 13.00 0.70 -13.16
N SER A 159 11.68 0.78 -12.99
CA SER A 159 11.06 0.55 -11.69
C SER A 159 11.16 -0.93 -11.33
N ALA A 160 11.37 -1.21 -10.05
CA ALA A 160 11.48 -2.57 -9.54
C ALA A 160 10.75 -2.67 -8.21
N GLY A 161 9.67 -3.45 -8.19
CA GLY A 161 8.93 -3.84 -7.00
C GLY A 161 9.22 -5.28 -6.56
N PHE A 162 9.02 -5.54 -5.27
CA PHE A 162 9.20 -6.84 -4.63
C PHE A 162 8.11 -7.03 -3.57
N VAL A 163 7.50 -8.21 -3.55
CA VAL A 163 6.47 -8.59 -2.58
C VAL A 163 6.92 -9.76 -1.74
N VAL A 164 6.68 -9.69 -0.43
CA VAL A 164 6.87 -10.78 0.53
C VAL A 164 5.69 -10.78 1.49
N VAL A 165 5.14 -11.96 1.77
CA VAL A 165 4.17 -12.15 2.85
C VAL A 165 4.87 -12.89 3.99
N GLN A 166 5.03 -12.22 5.13
CA GLN A 166 5.71 -12.75 6.31
C GLN A 166 5.21 -12.04 7.57
N ASP A 167 5.29 -12.72 8.71
CA ASP A 167 5.00 -12.16 10.04
C ASP A 167 3.61 -11.52 10.13
N GLY A 168 2.61 -12.15 9.48
CA GLY A 168 1.23 -11.65 9.46
C GLY A 168 0.98 -10.45 8.55
N THR A 169 1.95 -10.06 7.70
CA THR A 169 1.80 -8.87 6.85
C THR A 169 2.25 -9.12 5.41
N LEU A 170 1.65 -8.39 4.47
CA LEU A 170 2.20 -8.22 3.14
C LEU A 170 3.12 -7.00 3.12
N ARG A 171 4.34 -7.19 2.62
CA ARG A 171 5.33 -6.13 2.43
C ARG A 171 5.57 -5.93 0.94
N PHE A 172 5.23 -4.74 0.44
CA PHE A 172 5.54 -4.32 -0.93
C PHE A 172 6.59 -3.20 -0.89
N THR A 173 7.75 -3.47 -1.49
CA THR A 173 8.92 -2.59 -1.45
C THR A 173 9.53 -2.45 -2.83
N GLY A 174 10.31 -1.40 -3.06
CA GLY A 174 10.98 -1.24 -4.33
C GLY A 174 11.58 0.13 -4.54
N THR A 175 11.94 0.41 -5.80
CA THR A 175 12.36 1.73 -6.27
C THR A 175 11.53 2.09 -7.50
N LEU A 176 10.94 3.27 -7.49
CA LEU A 176 10.22 3.85 -8.63
C LEU A 176 11.19 4.70 -9.45
N VAL A 177 11.14 4.57 -10.78
CA VAL A 177 11.86 5.42 -11.73
C VAL A 177 10.90 5.86 -12.82
N THR A 178 10.67 7.17 -12.91
CA THR A 178 9.73 7.78 -13.84
C THR A 178 10.25 7.85 -15.28
N GLN A 179 11.57 7.83 -15.47
CA GLN A 179 12.16 7.78 -16.81
C GLN A 179 11.84 6.44 -17.51
N GLY A 180 11.15 6.51 -18.65
CA GLY A 180 10.80 5.33 -19.47
C GLY A 180 9.64 4.51 -18.92
N GLY A 181 8.97 5.00 -17.89
CA GLY A 181 7.91 4.29 -17.18
C GLY A 181 7.38 5.13 -16.01
N GLY A 182 7.52 4.61 -14.81
CA GLY A 182 7.06 5.23 -13.57
C GLY A 182 5.99 4.41 -12.85
N PHE A 183 6.00 3.08 -12.98
CA PHE A 183 5.10 2.26 -12.16
C PHE A 183 5.65 0.89 -11.78
N THR A 184 5.13 0.39 -10.66
CA THR A 184 5.18 -1.02 -10.27
C THR A 184 3.93 -1.37 -9.47
N SER A 185 3.47 -2.61 -9.55
CA SER A 185 2.29 -3.06 -8.82
C SER A 185 2.41 -4.49 -8.36
N VAL A 186 1.61 -4.82 -7.34
CA VAL A 186 1.40 -6.20 -6.85
C VAL A 186 -0.07 -6.50 -6.83
N ARG A 187 -0.47 -7.68 -7.30
CA ARG A 187 -1.89 -8.06 -7.38
C ARG A 187 -2.09 -9.53 -7.07
N ALA A 188 -3.23 -9.86 -6.48
CA ALA A 188 -3.63 -11.22 -6.21
C ALA A 188 -5.09 -11.45 -6.64
N ARG A 189 -5.37 -12.66 -7.14
CA ARG A 189 -6.73 -13.10 -7.42
C ARG A 189 -7.42 -13.53 -6.12
N ARG A 190 -8.65 -13.05 -5.94
CA ARG A 190 -9.54 -13.41 -4.85
C ARG A 190 -11.00 -13.20 -5.31
N PRO A 191 -11.58 -14.19 -6.01
CA PRO A 191 -12.99 -14.12 -6.39
C PRO A 191 -13.88 -14.01 -5.15
N VAL A 192 -14.70 -12.96 -5.08
CA VAL A 192 -15.57 -12.69 -3.92
C VAL A 192 -16.76 -11.82 -4.34
N ASP A 193 -17.91 -12.05 -3.72
CA ASP A 193 -19.09 -11.18 -3.85
C ASP A 193 -19.06 -10.16 -2.69
N LEU A 194 -19.00 -8.88 -3.04
CA LEU A 194 -19.03 -7.75 -2.10
C LEU A 194 -20.31 -6.92 -2.25
N THR A 195 -21.39 -7.51 -2.78
CA THR A 195 -22.69 -6.85 -2.87
C THR A 195 -23.19 -6.46 -1.48
N GLY A 196 -23.54 -5.19 -1.30
CA GLY A 196 -23.96 -4.63 0.00
C GLY A 196 -22.83 -3.91 0.76
N GLU A 197 -21.58 -4.11 0.36
CA GLU A 197 -20.44 -3.39 0.89
C GLU A 197 -20.25 -2.03 0.19
N VAL A 198 -19.61 -1.08 0.86
CA VAL A 198 -19.42 0.28 0.31
C VAL A 198 -17.98 0.61 -0.05
N GLY A 199 -17.02 -0.20 0.39
CA GLY A 199 -15.63 -0.03 0.03
C GLY A 199 -14.70 -1.11 0.58
N ILE A 200 -13.40 -0.87 0.39
CA ILE A 200 -12.32 -1.68 0.93
C ILE A 200 -11.62 -0.92 2.05
N GLU A 201 -11.37 -1.59 3.16
CA GLU A 201 -10.54 -1.13 4.26
C GLU A 201 -9.21 -1.88 4.26
N LEU A 202 -8.13 -1.13 4.45
CA LEU A 202 -6.79 -1.65 4.64
C LEU A 202 -6.21 -1.08 5.93
N ARG A 203 -5.53 -1.92 6.71
CA ARG A 203 -4.64 -1.45 7.77
C ARG A 203 -3.22 -1.44 7.24
N VAL A 204 -2.63 -0.25 7.13
CA VAL A 204 -1.36 -0.03 6.41
C VAL A 204 -0.39 0.85 7.18
N ARG A 205 0.90 0.66 6.94
CA ARG A 205 1.97 1.63 7.23
C ARG A 205 2.95 1.67 6.08
N GLY A 206 3.65 2.78 5.90
CA GLY A 206 4.53 2.94 4.74
C GLY A 206 5.44 4.15 4.81
N SER A 207 6.12 4.40 3.70
CA SER A 207 7.17 5.41 3.56
C SER A 207 6.65 6.84 3.35
N GLY A 208 5.40 7.16 3.69
CA GLY A 208 4.82 8.48 3.42
C GLY A 208 4.41 8.73 1.97
N ARG A 209 4.47 7.68 1.13
CA ARG A 209 4.18 7.79 -0.31
C ARG A 209 2.71 7.55 -0.60
N GLN A 210 2.28 7.99 -1.79
CA GLN A 210 0.93 7.76 -2.30
C GLN A 210 0.91 6.44 -3.07
N PHE A 211 -0.05 5.58 -2.73
CA PHE A 211 -0.33 4.32 -3.42
C PHE A 211 -1.73 4.39 -4.02
N GLU A 212 -2.05 3.44 -4.88
CA GLU A 212 -3.42 3.22 -5.35
C GLU A 212 -3.87 1.81 -5.00
N LEU A 213 -5.10 1.69 -4.49
CA LEU A 213 -5.79 0.41 -4.41
C LEU A 213 -6.34 0.11 -5.80
N GLU A 214 -5.99 -1.02 -6.38
CA GLU A 214 -6.61 -1.57 -7.59
C GLU A 214 -7.61 -2.67 -7.22
N VAL A 215 -8.78 -2.65 -7.85
CA VAL A 215 -9.83 -3.68 -7.74
C VAL A 215 -10.17 -4.14 -9.15
N ASP A 216 -10.18 -5.46 -9.36
CA ASP A 216 -10.55 -6.10 -10.62
C ASP A 216 -11.95 -6.70 -10.49
N ASP A 217 -12.91 -6.21 -11.26
CA ASP A 217 -14.25 -6.81 -11.42
C ASP A 217 -14.36 -7.59 -12.74
N GLY A 218 -13.24 -7.71 -13.47
CA GLY A 218 -13.18 -8.45 -14.70
C GLY A 218 -13.73 -7.74 -15.92
N LEU A 219 -14.13 -6.47 -15.78
CA LEU A 219 -14.63 -5.67 -16.88
C LEU A 219 -13.58 -5.55 -17.97
N ARG A 220 -14.00 -5.78 -19.22
CA ARG A 220 -13.17 -5.58 -20.40
C ARG A 220 -13.80 -4.56 -21.33
N ARG A 221 -12.96 -3.75 -21.96
CA ARG A 221 -13.34 -2.82 -23.02
C ARG A 221 -12.30 -2.88 -24.14
N TYR A 222 -12.75 -3.07 -25.38
CA TYR A 222 -11.86 -3.23 -26.55
C TYR A 222 -10.76 -4.30 -26.33
N GLU A 223 -11.12 -5.48 -25.81
CA GLU A 223 -10.16 -6.56 -25.50
C GLU A 223 -9.08 -6.17 -24.45
N ARG A 224 -9.30 -5.12 -23.67
CA ARG A 224 -8.40 -4.67 -22.59
C ARG A 224 -9.10 -4.73 -21.26
N SER A 225 -8.36 -5.13 -20.22
CA SER A 225 -8.85 -5.09 -18.84
C SER A 225 -9.03 -3.64 -18.41
N VAL A 226 -10.14 -3.34 -17.75
CA VAL A 226 -10.38 -2.05 -17.10
C VAL A 226 -9.96 -2.19 -15.65
N SER A 227 -8.89 -1.49 -15.23
CA SER A 227 -8.51 -1.41 -13.82
C SER A 227 -9.38 -0.39 -13.11
N ARG A 228 -9.99 -0.77 -11.98
CA ARG A 228 -10.64 0.18 -11.06
C ARG A 228 -9.62 0.56 -10.00
N ARG A 229 -9.24 1.82 -9.86
CA ARG A 229 -8.28 2.18 -8.79
C ARG A 229 -8.66 3.48 -8.08
N ALA A 230 -8.14 3.69 -6.89
CA ALA A 230 -8.25 4.95 -6.15
C ALA A 230 -7.00 5.16 -5.30
N GLN A 231 -6.60 6.42 -5.14
CA GLN A 231 -5.40 6.79 -4.41
C GLN A 231 -5.64 6.81 -2.90
N PHE A 232 -4.58 6.49 -2.15
CA PHE A 232 -4.51 6.69 -0.71
C PHE A 232 -3.07 6.98 -0.29
N SER A 233 -2.91 7.65 0.84
CA SER A 233 -1.59 7.99 1.39
C SER A 233 -1.22 7.05 2.55
N THR A 234 0.07 6.85 2.74
CA THR A 234 0.61 6.06 3.86
C THR A 234 1.30 6.94 4.89
N THR A 235 1.41 6.47 6.13
CA THR A 235 2.18 7.08 7.22
C THR A 235 3.17 6.07 7.79
N ALA A 236 4.19 6.53 8.52
CA ALA A 236 5.13 5.63 9.19
C ALA A 236 4.44 4.72 10.22
N GLU A 237 3.40 5.23 10.87
CA GLU A 237 2.55 4.50 11.80
C GLU A 237 1.45 3.71 11.08
N TRP A 238 0.99 2.64 11.72
CA TRP A 238 -0.19 1.89 11.29
C TRP A 238 -1.42 2.78 11.31
N THR A 239 -2.14 2.80 10.19
CA THR A 239 -3.36 3.57 10.00
C THR A 239 -4.40 2.77 9.25
N LEU A 240 -5.67 3.10 9.49
CA LEU A 240 -6.80 2.54 8.77
C LEU A 240 -7.13 3.42 7.57
N VAL A 241 -7.05 2.85 6.38
CA VAL A 241 -7.41 3.48 5.12
C VAL A 241 -8.69 2.86 4.61
N ARG A 242 -9.69 3.70 4.36
CA ARG A 242 -10.95 3.29 3.73
C ARG A 242 -11.07 3.89 2.34
N VAL A 243 -11.19 3.02 1.34
CA VAL A 243 -11.36 3.38 -0.05
C VAL A 243 -12.79 3.04 -0.46
N PRO A 244 -13.70 4.02 -0.56
CA PRO A 244 -15.05 3.76 -1.01
C PRO A 244 -15.06 3.37 -2.48
N PHE A 245 -15.93 2.43 -2.87
CA PHE A 245 -16.05 2.00 -4.27
C PHE A 245 -16.44 3.15 -5.21
N SER A 246 -17.14 4.17 -4.70
CA SER A 246 -17.48 5.39 -5.42
C SER A 246 -16.28 6.27 -5.77
N ALA A 247 -15.13 6.12 -5.09
CA ALA A 247 -13.89 6.84 -5.41
C ALA A 247 -13.07 6.14 -6.51
N LEU A 248 -13.44 4.92 -6.91
CA LEU A 248 -12.71 4.18 -7.93
C LEU A 248 -12.91 4.82 -9.29
N ARG A 249 -11.80 5.20 -9.93
CA ARG A 249 -11.76 5.59 -11.34
C ARG A 249 -11.34 4.41 -12.20
N SER A 250 -11.99 4.28 -13.35
CA SER A 250 -11.72 3.26 -14.36
C SER A 250 -10.58 3.71 -15.26
N THR A 251 -9.58 2.85 -15.45
CA THR A 251 -8.40 3.14 -16.26
C THR A 251 -8.03 1.98 -17.17
N ILE A 252 -7.42 2.29 -18.33
CA ILE A 252 -6.77 1.32 -19.22
C ILE A 252 -5.36 1.84 -19.46
N PHE A 253 -4.33 1.04 -19.12
CA PHE A 253 -2.92 1.44 -19.21
C PHE A 253 -2.63 2.80 -18.53
N GLY A 254 -3.27 3.05 -17.38
CA GLY A 254 -3.14 4.29 -16.62
C GLY A 254 -3.93 5.49 -17.18
N GLN A 255 -4.55 5.36 -18.35
CA GLN A 255 -5.40 6.40 -18.92
C GLN A 255 -6.83 6.25 -18.40
N ALA A 256 -7.43 7.36 -17.94
CA ALA A 256 -8.81 7.37 -17.48
C ALA A 256 -9.78 7.05 -18.63
N VAL A 257 -10.76 6.20 -18.36
CA VAL A 257 -11.79 5.82 -19.33
C VAL A 257 -13.17 5.86 -18.69
N SER A 258 -14.17 6.28 -19.45
CA SER A 258 -15.57 6.05 -19.06
C SER A 258 -15.89 4.57 -19.17
N ALA A 259 -16.51 4.02 -18.12
CA ALA A 259 -16.89 2.62 -18.00
C ALA A 259 -18.11 2.52 -17.09
N THR A 260 -18.79 1.37 -17.10
CA THR A 260 -19.87 1.08 -16.14
C THR A 260 -19.35 1.15 -14.70
N PRO A 261 -20.23 1.38 -13.72
CA PRO A 261 -19.89 1.22 -12.30
C PRO A 261 -19.27 -0.15 -12.01
N ILE A 262 -18.55 -0.25 -10.89
CA ILE A 262 -17.91 -1.51 -10.48
C ILE A 262 -18.97 -2.58 -10.19
N ASP A 263 -18.77 -3.78 -10.71
CA ASP A 263 -19.63 -4.92 -10.41
C ASP A 263 -19.14 -5.63 -9.14
N LEU A 264 -19.78 -5.33 -8.02
CA LEU A 264 -19.42 -5.89 -6.71
C LEU A 264 -19.73 -7.39 -6.58
N ALA A 265 -20.62 -7.93 -7.42
CA ALA A 265 -20.91 -9.36 -7.43
C ALA A 265 -19.82 -10.19 -8.14
N GLN A 266 -18.87 -9.53 -8.81
CA GLN A 266 -17.87 -10.17 -9.67
C GLN A 266 -16.45 -9.70 -9.36
N ILE A 267 -16.15 -9.34 -8.11
CA ILE A 267 -14.77 -9.01 -7.72
C ILE A 267 -13.90 -10.24 -7.93
N ARG A 268 -12.80 -10.06 -8.68
CA ARG A 268 -11.84 -11.10 -9.05
C ARG A 268 -10.53 -10.99 -8.29
N GLY A 269 -10.22 -9.83 -7.73
CA GLY A 269 -8.99 -9.60 -7.00
C GLY A 269 -8.74 -8.14 -6.70
N VAL A 270 -7.62 -7.91 -6.00
CA VAL A 270 -7.15 -6.59 -5.61
C VAL A 270 -5.65 -6.47 -5.82
N GLY A 271 -5.14 -5.24 -5.82
CA GLY A 271 -3.73 -4.94 -5.90
C GLY A 271 -3.34 -3.61 -5.29
N LEU A 272 -2.05 -3.43 -5.09
CA LEU A 272 -1.44 -2.17 -4.70
C LEU A 272 -0.62 -1.67 -5.89
N TYR A 273 -0.85 -0.42 -6.28
CA TYR A 273 -0.21 0.22 -7.41
C TYR A 273 0.64 1.39 -6.92
N MET A 274 1.89 1.47 -7.35
CA MET A 274 2.81 2.56 -7.06
C MET A 274 3.14 3.28 -8.36
N ALA A 275 2.70 4.54 -8.47
CA ALA A 275 2.94 5.43 -9.61
C ALA A 275 2.67 6.89 -9.23
N ASP A 276 3.21 7.34 -8.10
CA ASP A 276 3.02 8.70 -7.57
C ASP A 276 3.86 9.77 -8.30
N GLY A 277 4.62 9.39 -9.32
CA GLY A 277 5.48 10.30 -10.10
C GLY A 277 6.75 10.73 -9.37
N GLN A 278 7.13 10.09 -8.26
CA GLN A 278 8.34 10.43 -7.50
C GLN A 278 9.41 9.35 -7.64
N ASP A 279 10.61 9.73 -8.10
CA ASP A 279 11.73 8.78 -8.15
C ASP A 279 12.20 8.41 -6.74
N GLY A 280 12.64 7.15 -6.59
CA GLY A 280 13.29 6.67 -5.37
C GLY A 280 12.56 5.53 -4.67
N PRO A 281 12.99 5.17 -3.46
CA PRO A 281 12.51 4.00 -2.75
C PRO A 281 11.06 4.17 -2.28
N PHE A 282 10.34 3.06 -2.18
CA PHE A 282 9.03 3.00 -1.51
C PHE A 282 8.92 1.76 -0.65
N ARG A 283 8.06 1.84 0.36
CA ARG A 283 7.63 0.70 1.19
C ARG A 283 6.19 0.91 1.64
N ILE A 284 5.41 -0.15 1.56
CA ILE A 284 4.14 -0.30 2.26
C ILE A 284 4.08 -1.69 2.90
N GLU A 285 3.50 -1.74 4.09
CA GLU A 285 3.12 -2.96 4.77
C GLU A 285 1.62 -2.94 5.00
N VAL A 286 0.99 -4.09 4.81
CA VAL A 286 -0.45 -4.28 4.93
C VAL A 286 -0.70 -5.42 5.89
N ASP A 287 -1.47 -5.15 6.93
CA ASP A 287 -1.86 -6.12 7.96
C ASP A 287 -3.09 -6.92 7.51
N TYR A 288 -4.08 -6.24 6.92
CA TYR A 288 -5.22 -6.91 6.30
C TYR A 288 -5.83 -6.08 5.17
N ILE A 289 -6.61 -6.76 4.34
CA ILE A 289 -7.52 -6.16 3.35
C ILE A 289 -8.90 -6.78 3.57
N ARG A 290 -9.91 -5.95 3.80
CA ARG A 290 -11.30 -6.39 4.00
C ARG A 290 -12.29 -5.41 3.37
N SER A 291 -13.54 -5.81 3.20
CA SER A 291 -14.61 -4.88 2.89
C SER A 291 -15.08 -4.12 4.13
N TYR A 292 -15.85 -3.05 3.94
CA TYR A 292 -16.63 -2.44 5.00
C TYR A 292 -17.98 -1.97 4.46
N ALA A 293 -18.96 -1.90 5.36
CA ALA A 293 -20.32 -1.48 5.05
C ALA A 293 -20.63 -0.06 5.55
N ALA A 294 -21.74 0.50 5.06
CA ALA A 294 -22.19 1.83 5.48
C ALA A 294 -22.49 1.84 6.99
N GLY A 295 -21.87 2.77 7.73
CA GLY A 295 -22.11 2.95 9.16
C GLY A 295 -21.24 2.08 10.09
N GLU A 296 -20.38 1.21 9.56
CA GLU A 296 -19.37 0.54 10.38
C GLU A 296 -18.32 1.56 10.84
N ALA A 297 -18.16 1.77 12.15
CA ALA A 297 -17.05 2.57 12.67
C ALA A 297 -15.71 1.87 12.34
N ALA A 298 -14.62 2.62 12.15
CA ALA A 298 -13.30 2.05 11.95
C ALA A 298 -12.93 1.16 13.15
N HIS A 299 -13.01 -0.16 12.98
CA HIS A 299 -12.69 -1.14 14.00
C HIS A 299 -11.28 -1.67 13.69
N ASP A 300 -10.33 -1.50 14.61
CA ASP A 300 -9.00 -2.10 14.51
C ASP A 300 -9.02 -3.49 15.20
N PRO A 301 -9.18 -4.60 14.46
CA PRO A 301 -9.25 -5.93 15.05
C PRO A 301 -7.94 -6.34 15.75
N ALA A 302 -6.79 -5.76 15.38
CA ALA A 302 -5.52 -6.10 16.01
C ALA A 302 -5.36 -5.46 17.40
N ALA A 303 -6.11 -4.41 17.71
CA ALA A 303 -6.17 -3.86 19.07
C ALA A 303 -7.01 -4.73 20.02
N ALA A 304 -7.92 -5.55 19.48
CA ALA A 304 -8.75 -6.47 20.25
C ALA A 304 -7.99 -7.74 20.66
N ALA A 305 -7.09 -8.25 19.82
CA ALA A 305 -6.26 -9.43 20.13
C ALA A 305 -5.22 -9.19 21.26
N SER A 306 -4.90 -7.93 21.56
CA SER A 306 -4.00 -7.53 22.66
C SER A 306 -4.73 -7.32 23.99
N ARG A 307 -6.05 -7.60 24.04
CA ARG A 307 -6.91 -7.44 25.21
C ARG A 307 -7.64 -8.74 25.54
N GLU A 308 -6.91 -9.79 25.86
CA GLU A 308 -7.40 -10.79 26.83
C GLU A 308 -6.31 -11.05 27.89
N PRO A 309 -6.70 -11.15 29.18
CA PRO A 309 -5.79 -11.19 30.33
C PRO A 309 -5.02 -12.50 30.49
#